data_AF-A0A7V0R581-F1
#
_entry.id   AF-A0A7V0R581-F1
#
_cell.length_a   1.000
_cell.length_b   1.000
_cell.length_c   1.000
_cell.angle_alpha   90.00
_cell.angle_beta   90.00
_cell.angle_gamma   90.00
#
_symmetry.space_group_name_H-M   'P 1'
#
loop_
_entity.id
_entity.type
_entity.pdbx_description
1 polymer ?
#
loop_
_entity_poly.entity_id
_entity_poly.type
_entity_poly.pdbx_seq_one_letter_code
_entity_poly.pdbx_strand_id
1 'polypeptide(L)' 'MGTINNDLAEKVKSLPDSDKIELVDTILMQLDKPDPEIDRIWADEARKRWKAYKAGSVETVPYDRVMDKYRTR' A
#
# COMPACT_ATOMS: atom_id res chain seq x y z
N MET A 1 -18.86 9.27 3.95
CA MET A 1 -18.73 7.82 4.22
C MET A 1 -19.73 7.11 3.35
N GLY A 2 -19.30 6.16 2.53
CA GLY A 2 -20.24 5.32 1.79
C GLY A 2 -21.05 4.52 2.81
N THR A 3 -22.37 4.73 2.84
CA THR A 3 -23.26 3.92 3.68
C THR A 3 -23.31 2.52 3.07
N ILE A 4 -22.78 1.52 3.78
CA ILE A 4 -22.96 0.13 3.40
C ILE A 4 -24.46 -0.14 3.41
N ASN A 5 -24.98 -0.68 2.30
CA ASN A 5 -26.36 -1.13 2.24
C ASN A 5 -26.59 -2.14 3.39
N ASN A 6 -27.55 -1.84 4.27
CA ASN A 6 -27.78 -2.62 5.48
C ASN A 6 -28.06 -4.11 5.18
N ASP A 7 -28.74 -4.39 4.06
CA ASP A 7 -29.03 -5.76 3.61
C ASP A 7 -27.76 -6.52 3.20
N LEU A 8 -26.77 -5.81 2.65
CA LEU A 8 -25.47 -6.39 2.29
C LEU A 8 -24.65 -6.68 3.54
N ALA A 9 -24.67 -5.77 4.53
CA ALA A 9 -23.97 -5.95 5.79
C ALA A 9 -24.48 -7.18 6.55
N GLU A 10 -25.80 -7.38 6.63
CA GLU A 10 -26.38 -8.56 7.29
C GLU A 10 -26.06 -9.86 6.56
N LYS A 11 -26.06 -9.87 5.22
CA LYS A 11 -25.62 -11.03 4.44
C LYS A 11 -24.17 -11.41 4.75
N VAL A 12 -23.25 -10.44 4.79
CA VAL A 12 -21.84 -10.69 5.10
C VAL A 12 -21.67 -11.19 6.54
N LYS A 13 -22.43 -10.65 7.50
CA LYS A 13 -22.40 -11.11 8.91
C LYS A 13 -22.88 -12.56 9.04
N SER A 14 -23.87 -12.98 8.25
CA SER A 14 -24.42 -14.35 8.29
C SER A 14 -23.50 -15.42 7.71
N LEU A 15 -22.42 -15.04 7.03
CA LEU A 15 -21.46 -15.99 6.47
C LEU A 15 -20.66 -16.68 7.58
N PRO A 16 -20.25 -17.94 7.38
CA PRO A 16 -19.16 -18.56 8.13
C PRO A 16 -17.87 -17.72 8.05
N ASP A 17 -17.01 -17.82 9.06
CA ASP A 17 -15.78 -17.02 9.08
C ASP A 17 -14.80 -17.38 7.95
N SER A 18 -14.79 -18.63 7.49
CA SER A 18 -14.04 -19.05 6.29
C SER A 18 -14.45 -18.27 5.05
N ASP A 19 -15.75 -18.14 4.83
CA ASP A 19 -16.32 -17.55 3.63
C ASP A 19 -16.17 -16.02 3.66
N LYS A 20 -16.18 -15.43 4.86
CA LYS A 20 -15.85 -14.01 5.04
C LYS A 20 -14.42 -13.72 4.62
N ILE A 21 -13.46 -14.57 5.00
CA ILE A 21 -12.05 -14.40 4.63
C ILE A 21 -11.89 -14.50 3.11
N GLU A 22 -12.47 -15.52 2.49
CA GLU A 22 -12.42 -15.70 1.03
C GLU A 22 -13.06 -14.52 0.28
N LEU A 23 -14.18 -14.00 0.79
CA LEU A 23 -14.84 -12.82 0.24
C LEU A 23 -13.97 -11.57 0.36
N VAL A 24 -13.31 -11.36 1.51
CA VAL A 24 -12.39 -10.24 1.71
C VAL A 24 -11.23 -10.32 0.73
N ASP A 25 -10.59 -11.48 0.60
CA ASP A 25 -9.48 -11.68 -0.33
C ASP A 25 -9.90 -11.41 -1.78
N THR A 26 -11.07 -11.91 -2.18
CA THR A 26 -11.63 -11.66 -3.51
C THR A 26 -11.87 -10.17 -3.77
N ILE A 27 -12.44 -9.45 -2.80
CA ILE A 27 -12.67 -8.01 -2.90
C ILE A 27 -11.35 -7.27 -2.99
N LEU A 28 -10.37 -7.61 -2.15
CA LEU A 28 -9.05 -7.00 -2.17
C LEU A 28 -8.36 -7.21 -3.52
N MET A 29 -8.39 -8.42 -4.08
CA MET A 29 -7.86 -8.68 -5.42
C MET A 29 -8.52 -7.85 -6.53
N GLN A 30 -9.79 -7.49 -6.37
CA GLN A 30 -10.51 -6.66 -7.34
C GLN A 30 -10.26 -5.17 -7.18
N LEU A 31 -10.05 -4.70 -5.95
CA LEU A 31 -9.83 -3.29 -5.62
C LEU A 31 -8.36 -2.90 -5.75
N ASP A 32 -7.44 -3.78 -5.36
CA ASP A 32 -5.99 -3.60 -5.45
C ASP A 32 -5.46 -4.00 -6.83
N LYS A 33 -6.05 -3.38 -7.86
CA LYS A 33 -5.59 -3.58 -9.24
C LYS A 33 -4.41 -2.65 -9.51
N PRO A 34 -3.27 -3.17 -10.00
CA PRO A 34 -2.17 -2.33 -10.41
C PRO A 34 -2.63 -1.41 -11.53
N ASP A 35 -2.32 -0.12 -11.38
CA ASP A 35 -2.55 0.89 -12.40
C ASP A 35 -1.23 1.13 -13.16
N PRO A 36 -1.14 0.72 -14.44
CA PRO A 36 0.09 0.88 -15.22
C PRO A 36 0.56 2.34 -15.36
N GLU A 37 -0.35 3.31 -15.31
CA GLU A 37 -0.01 4.73 -15.34
C GLU A 37 0.70 5.14 -14.04
N ILE A 38 0.18 4.68 -12.90
CA ILE A 38 0.79 4.92 -11.58
C ILE A 38 2.16 4.25 -11.51
N ASP A 39 2.29 3.01 -11.96
CA ASP A 39 3.58 2.30 -12.02
C ASP A 39 4.61 3.05 -12.89
N ARG A 40 4.17 3.57 -14.04
CA ARG A 40 5.02 4.38 -14.92
C ARG A 40 5.49 5.66 -14.23
N ILE A 41 4.58 6.37 -13.54
CA ILE A 41 4.90 7.60 -12.80
C ILE A 41 5.90 7.30 -11.67
N TRP A 42 5.69 6.21 -10.91
CA TRP A 42 6.62 5.78 -9.86
C TRP A 42 7.99 5.43 -10.42
N ALA A 43 8.05 4.72 -11.55
CA ALA A 43 9.30 4.38 -12.20
C ALA A 43 10.08 5.62 -12.66
N ASP A 44 9.38 6.62 -13.20
CA ASP A 44 9.99 7.91 -13.58
C ASP A 44 10.52 8.67 -12.36
N GLU A 45 9.75 8.74 -11.27
CA GLU A 45 10.17 9.41 -10.04
C GLU A 45 11.36 8.71 -9.39
N ALA A 46 11.34 7.38 -9.32
CA ALA A 46 12.45 6.59 -8.78
C ALA A 46 13.75 6.84 -9.59
N ARG A 47 13.66 6.86 -10.92
CA ARG A 47 14.80 7.19 -11.79
C ARG A 47 15.32 8.60 -11.56
N LYS A 48 14.44 9.59 -11.40
CA LYS A 48 14.81 10.98 -11.11
C LYS A 48 15.53 11.10 -9.77
N ARG A 49 14.96 10.52 -8.70
CA ARG A 49 15.57 10.53 -7.36
C ARG A 49 16.92 9.84 -7.33
N TRP A 50 17.07 8.71 -8.03
CA TRP A 50 18.34 8.00 -8.13
C TRP A 50 19.43 8.85 -8.79
N LYS A 51 19.10 9.54 -9.89
CA LYS A 51 20.04 10.45 -10.56
C LYS A 51 20.44 11.61 -9.66
N ALA A 52 19.48 12.23 -8.98
CA ALA A 52 19.75 13.33 -8.05
C ALA A 52 20.65 12.89 -6.88
N TYR A 53 20.37 11.70 -6.31
CA TYR A 53 21.22 11.08 -5.28
C TYR A 53 22.66 10.88 -5.79
N LYS A 54 22.82 10.27 -6.97
CA LYS A 54 24.14 10.04 -7.57
C LYS A 54 24.89 11.34 -7.89
N ALA A 55 24.17 12.43 -8.19
CA ALA A 55 24.73 13.74 -8.43
C ALA A 55 25.01 14.55 -7.14
N GLY A 56 24.62 14.05 -5.97
CA GLY A 56 24.71 14.78 -4.70
C GLY A 56 23.78 16.01 -4.63
N SER A 57 22.77 16.08 -5.49
CA SER A 57 21.87 17.22 -5.61
C SER A 57 20.59 17.10 -4.77
N VAL A 58 20.55 16.14 -3.85
CA VAL A 58 19.43 15.88 -2.95
C VAL A 58 19.95 15.59 -1.55
N GLU A 59 19.25 16.07 -0.54
CA GLU A 59 19.56 15.77 0.85
C GLU A 59 19.27 14.29 1.14
N THR A 60 20.14 13.66 1.93
CA THR A 60 20.02 12.25 2.29
C THR A 60 20.08 12.09 3.80
N VAL A 61 19.39 11.06 4.30
CA VAL A 61 19.45 10.71 5.72
C VAL A 61 20.42 9.53 5.86
N PRO A 62 21.46 9.62 6.70
CA PRO A 62 22.37 8.51 6.95
C PRO A 62 21.63 7.30 7.50
N TYR A 63 22.06 6.10 7.09
CA TYR A 63 21.46 4.84 7.50
C TYR A 63 21.38 4.69 9.03
N ASP A 64 22.45 5.06 9.75
CA ASP A 64 22.49 4.97 11.21
C ASP A 64 21.36 5.75 11.87
N ARG A 65 21.12 6.98 11.40
CA ARG A 65 20.03 7.83 11.91
C ARG A 65 18.65 7.21 11.69
N VAL A 66 18.45 6.47 10.60
CA VAL A 66 17.19 5.76 10.33
C VAL A 66 17.01 4.57 11.29
N MET A 67 18.12 3.91 11.64
CA MET A 67 18.10 2.71 12.48
C MET A 67 18.00 2.98 13.98
N ASP A 68 18.28 4.19 14.43
CA ASP A 68 18.26 4.55 15.85
C ASP A 68 16.93 4.17 16.55
N LYS A 69 15.78 4.35 15.90
CA LYS A 69 14.46 3.97 16.47
C LYS A 69 14.26 2.47 16.69
N TYR A 70 15.10 1.62 16.12
CA TYR A 70 15.02 0.16 16.22
C TYR A 70 16.09 -0.45 17.14
N ARG A 71 17.10 0.34 17.54
CA ARG A 71 18.24 -0.12 18.35
C ARG A 71 17.90 -0.27 19.83
N THR A 72 16.84 0.36 20.32
CA THR A 72 16.46 0.37 21.75
C THR A 72 15.38 -0.66 22.09
N ARG A 73 15.50 -1.88 21.56
CA ARG A 73 14.69 -3.03 22.00
C ARG A 73 15.52 -4.00 22.81
#